data_AF-A0AAW2LLC4-F1
#
_entry.id   AF-A0AAW2LLC4-F1
#
_cell.length_a   1.000
_cell.length_b   1.000
_cell.length_c   1.000
_cell.angle_alpha   90.00
_cell.angle_beta   90.00
_cell.angle_gamma   90.00
#
_symmetry.space_group_name_H-M   'P 1'
#
loop_
_entity.id
_entity.type
_entity.pdbx_description
1 polymer ?
#
loop_
_entity_poly.entity_id
_entity_poly.type
_entity_poly.pdbx_seq_one_letter_code
_entity_poly.pdbx_strand_id
1 'polypeptide(L)'
;MEKLKKRLRDGGRMMVNVGGSCVEPEDIRKDGSVIMEETLKAMHKVFPGEVSVLSLENRKDDSSVALTGELPEANEWKKALKRPLKFYVDMWKPYK
;
A
#
# COMPACT_ATOMS: atom_id res chain seq x y z
N MET A 1 -5.57 9.72 -8.80
CA MET A 1 -5.94 9.68 -7.37
C MET A 1 -6.87 10.81 -6.90
N GLU A 2 -6.71 12.06 -7.33
CA GLU A 2 -7.54 13.21 -6.88
C GLU A 2 -9.06 12.99 -6.88
N LYS A 3 -9.62 12.48 -8.00
CA LYS A 3 -11.07 12.22 -8.10
C LYS A 3 -11.55 11.18 -7.10
N LEU A 4 -10.70 10.21 -6.75
CA LEU A 4 -11.02 9.18 -5.76
C LEU A 4 -10.92 9.75 -4.34
N LYS A 5 -9.92 10.59 -4.04
CA LYS A 5 -9.81 11.29 -2.75
C LYS A 5 -11.08 12.09 -2.43
N LYS A 6 -11.61 12.84 -3.41
CA LYS A 6 -12.86 13.60 -3.27
C LYS A 6 -14.10 12.76 -2.98
N ARG A 7 -14.04 11.44 -3.19
CA ARG A 7 -15.13 10.49 -2.92
C ARG A 7 -14.95 9.74 -1.61
N LEU A 8 -13.81 9.88 -0.94
CA LEU A 8 -13.64 9.35 0.41
C LEU A 8 -14.50 10.17 1.37
N ARG A 9 -15.17 9.46 2.28
CA ARG A 9 -15.79 10.09 3.45
C ARG A 9 -14.70 10.67 4.35
N ASP A 10 -15.07 11.59 5.22
CA ASP A 10 -14.18 12.09 6.26
C ASP A 10 -13.66 10.91 7.10
N GLY A 11 -12.33 10.86 7.28
CA GLY A 11 -11.64 9.73 7.92
C GLY A 11 -11.58 8.44 7.10
N GLY A 12 -12.09 8.44 5.87
CA GLY A 12 -12.03 7.31 4.94
C GLY A 12 -10.59 7.03 4.49
N ARG A 13 -10.27 5.75 4.31
CA ARG A 13 -8.94 5.30 3.85
C ARG A 13 -9.04 4.61 2.51
N MET A 14 -7.97 4.68 1.74
CA MET A 14 -7.82 3.99 0.47
C MET A 14 -6.73 2.93 0.59
N MET A 15 -7.08 1.70 0.24
CA MET A 15 -6.13 0.59 0.13
C MET A 15 -6.04 0.16 -1.32
N VAL A 16 -4.83 0.02 -1.83
CA VAL A 16 -4.56 -0.32 -3.23
C VAL A 16 -3.57 -1.48 -3.24
N ASN A 17 -3.93 -2.59 -3.88
CA ASN A 17 -2.95 -3.60 -4.25
C ASN A 17 -2.15 -3.02 -5.44
N VAL A 18 -0.86 -2.78 -5.22
CA VAL A 18 0.03 -2.16 -6.22
C VAL A 18 0.90 -3.20 -6.94
N GLY A 19 0.81 -4.47 -6.54
CA GLY A 19 1.55 -5.57 -7.15
C GLY A 19 3.06 -5.35 -7.14
N GLY A 20 3.75 -5.98 -8.08
CA GLY A 20 5.20 -5.92 -8.31
C GLY A 20 5.53 -6.49 -9.69
N SER A 21 6.70 -7.09 -9.88
CA SER A 21 7.16 -7.55 -11.22
C SER A 21 6.27 -8.63 -11.88
N CYS A 22 5.47 -9.35 -11.10
CA CYS A 22 4.56 -10.41 -11.56
C CYS A 22 3.23 -9.88 -12.15
N VAL A 23 3.00 -8.57 -12.12
CA VAL A 23 1.80 -7.98 -12.74
C VAL A 23 1.97 -8.02 -14.26
N GLU A 24 1.11 -8.77 -14.96
CA GLU A 24 0.97 -8.66 -16.40
C GLU A 24 0.49 -7.25 -16.74
N PRO A 25 1.33 -6.41 -17.35
CA PRO A 25 0.92 -5.06 -17.69
C PRO A 25 -0.09 -5.12 -18.84
N GLU A 26 -1.10 -4.26 -18.82
CA GLU A 26 -2.00 -4.10 -19.98
C GLU A 26 -1.21 -3.64 -21.22
N ASP A 27 -0.10 -2.95 -21.02
CA ASP A 27 0.91 -2.66 -22.03
C ASP A 27 2.17 -3.49 -21.78
N ILE A 28 2.39 -4.51 -22.62
CA ILE A 28 3.54 -5.44 -22.58
C ILE A 28 4.89 -4.70 -22.58
N ARG A 29 4.91 -3.40 -22.94
CA ARG A 29 6.11 -2.55 -22.93
C ARG A 29 6.45 -1.96 -21.56
N LYS A 30 5.56 -2.05 -20.56
CA LYS A 30 5.77 -1.49 -19.22
C LYS A 30 6.00 -2.61 -18.20
N ASP A 31 7.13 -2.60 -17.51
CA ASP A 31 7.37 -3.51 -16.39
C ASP A 31 6.38 -3.23 -15.23
N GLY A 32 5.80 -4.28 -14.64
CA GLY A 32 4.91 -4.19 -13.49
C GLY A 32 5.54 -3.44 -12.30
N SER A 33 6.87 -3.51 -12.14
CA SER A 33 7.61 -2.73 -11.16
C SER A 33 7.50 -1.21 -11.38
N VAL A 34 7.47 -0.77 -12.64
CA VAL A 34 7.32 0.65 -13.02
C VAL A 34 5.88 1.11 -12.74
N ILE A 35 4.89 0.27 -13.04
CA ILE A 35 3.47 0.59 -12.77
C ILE A 35 3.22 0.72 -11.27
N MET A 36 3.81 -0.18 -10.46
CA MET A 36 3.77 -0.10 -8.99
C MET A 36 4.29 1.26 -8.52
N GLU A 37 5.48 1.65 -8.98
CA GLU A 37 6.14 2.90 -8.58
C GLU A 37 5.37 4.15 -9.06
N GLU A 38 4.85 4.15 -10.30
CA GLU A 38 3.98 5.22 -10.81
C GLU A 38 2.72 5.37 -9.94
N THR A 39 2.14 4.25 -9.49
CA THR A 39 0.96 4.23 -8.63
C THR A 39 1.27 4.78 -7.24
N LEU A 40 2.37 4.36 -6.62
CA LEU A 40 2.79 4.86 -5.31
C LEU A 40 3.08 6.37 -5.34
N LYS A 41 3.79 6.86 -6.37
CA LYS A 41 4.00 8.29 -6.60
C LYS A 41 2.69 9.06 -6.75
N ALA A 42 1.74 8.52 -7.52
CA ALA A 42 0.44 9.14 -7.70
C ALA A 42 -0.38 9.17 -6.39
N MET A 43 -0.25 8.16 -5.53
CA MET A 43 -0.84 8.16 -4.20
C MET A 43 -0.19 9.21 -3.30
N HIS A 44 1.13 9.21 -3.20
CA HIS A 44 1.89 10.12 -2.34
C HIS A 44 1.66 11.59 -2.70
N LYS A 45 1.56 11.92 -4.00
CA LYS A 45 1.22 13.28 -4.44
C LYS A 45 -0.11 13.78 -3.90
N VAL A 46 -1.07 12.89 -3.71
CA VAL A 46 -2.45 13.22 -3.28
C VAL A 46 -2.64 13.05 -1.77
N PHE A 47 -1.86 12.17 -1.14
CA PHE A 47 -1.84 11.87 0.30
C PHE A 47 -0.40 12.00 0.85
N PRO A 48 0.17 13.22 0.84
CA PRO A 48 1.57 13.42 1.20
C PRO A 48 1.80 13.07 2.67
N GLY A 49 2.81 12.25 2.94
CA GLY A 49 3.13 11.75 4.29
C GLY A 49 2.14 10.74 4.87
N GLU A 50 1.08 10.41 4.14
CA GLU A 50 -0.02 9.54 4.60
C GLU A 50 -0.02 8.16 3.92
N VAL A 51 0.98 7.84 3.08
CA VAL A 51 1.04 6.55 2.38
C VAL A 51 1.96 5.59 3.12
N SER A 52 1.46 4.42 3.49
CA SER A 52 2.24 3.29 4.00
C SER A 52 2.13 2.09 3.07
N VAL A 53 3.22 1.34 2.91
CA VAL A 53 3.32 0.19 2.02
C VAL A 53 3.66 -1.06 2.83
N LEU A 54 2.98 -2.15 2.53
CA LEU A 54 3.28 -3.50 2.97
C LEU A 54 3.83 -4.28 1.77
N SER A 55 5.13 -4.60 1.77
CA SER A 55 5.74 -5.44 0.74
C SER A 55 5.94 -6.88 1.24
N LEU A 56 5.57 -7.85 0.40
CA LEU A 56 5.72 -9.29 0.67
C LEU A 56 6.88 -9.93 -0.11
N GLU A 57 7.77 -9.13 -0.73
CA GLU A 57 8.87 -9.53 -1.63
C GLU A 57 9.72 -10.73 -1.14
N ASN A 58 9.79 -10.99 0.17
CA ASN A 58 10.53 -12.13 0.73
C ASN A 58 9.84 -13.50 0.57
N ARG A 59 8.70 -13.60 -0.13
CA ARG A 59 7.89 -14.83 -0.21
C ARG A 59 7.58 -15.29 -1.64
N LYS A 60 8.55 -15.37 -2.56
CA LYS A 60 8.32 -15.81 -3.96
C LYS A 60 7.27 -14.99 -4.76
N ASP A 61 6.60 -14.03 -4.11
CA ASP A 61 5.51 -13.21 -4.60
C ASP A 61 5.92 -11.74 -4.44
N ASP A 62 6.10 -11.05 -5.56
CA ASP A 62 6.29 -9.61 -5.60
C ASP A 62 4.92 -8.93 -5.48
N SER A 63 4.32 -8.99 -4.29
CA SER A 63 3.03 -8.38 -4.00
C SER A 63 3.17 -7.32 -2.92
N SER A 64 2.72 -6.11 -3.25
CA SER A 64 2.74 -4.97 -2.36
C SER A 64 1.35 -4.33 -2.26
N VAL A 65 1.02 -3.84 -1.07
CA VAL A 65 -0.23 -3.12 -0.79
C VAL A 65 0.09 -1.76 -0.21
N ALA A 66 -0.54 -0.71 -0.74
CA ALA A 66 -0.46 0.64 -0.22
C ALA A 66 -1.75 1.01 0.53
N LEU A 67 -1.62 1.74 1.64
CA LEU A 67 -2.72 2.24 2.46
C LEU A 67 -2.52 3.72 2.76
N THR A 68 -3.59 4.51 2.66
CA THR A 68 -3.58 5.93 3.04
C THR A 68 -4.02 6.16 4.49
N GLY A 69 -3.56 7.26 5.07
CA GLY A 69 -3.88 7.72 6.41
C GLY A 69 -2.95 7.16 7.48
N GLU A 70 -3.12 7.63 8.70
CA GLU A 70 -2.30 7.19 9.83
C GLU A 70 -2.57 5.71 10.18
N LEU A 71 -1.49 5.00 10.52
CA LEU A 71 -1.57 3.65 11.07
C LEU A 71 -1.79 3.74 12.59
N PRO A 72 -2.54 2.81 13.18
CA PRO A 72 -2.64 2.72 14.63
C PRO A 72 -1.27 2.43 15.27
N GLU A 73 -1.13 2.73 16.56
CA GLU A 73 0.03 2.30 17.33
C GLU A 73 0.18 0.77 17.24
N ALA A 74 1.42 0.31 17.02
CA ALA A 74 1.69 -1.07 16.62
C ALA A 74 1.26 -2.10 17.69
N ASN A 75 1.47 -1.83 18.98
CA ASN A 75 1.08 -2.76 20.04
C ASN A 75 -0.43 -2.83 20.21
N GLU A 76 -1.13 -1.70 20.18
CA GLU A 76 -2.59 -1.65 20.20
C GLU A 76 -3.18 -2.36 18.98
N TRP A 77 -2.59 -2.16 17.80
CA TRP A 77 -3.02 -2.88 16.59
C TRP A 77 -2.84 -4.39 16.72
N LYS A 78 -1.68 -4.85 17.22
CA LYS A 78 -1.41 -6.28 17.44
C LYS A 78 -2.32 -6.90 18.50
N LYS A 79 -2.82 -6.16 19.48
CA LYS A 79 -3.80 -6.65 20.46
C LYS A 79 -5.14 -6.98 19.80
N ALA A 80 -5.55 -6.19 18.81
CA ALA A 80 -6.81 -6.39 18.07
C ALA A 80 -6.76 -7.51 17.02
N LEU A 81 -5.57 -8.03 16.68
CA LEU A 81 -5.38 -9.01 15.59
C LEU A 81 -5.18 -10.45 16.08
N LYS A 82 -5.63 -11.42 15.26
CA LYS A 82 -5.31 -12.86 15.46
C LYS A 82 -3.80 -13.10 15.29
N ARG A 83 -3.25 -14.11 15.99
CA ARG A 83 -1.81 -14.43 15.97
C ARG A 83 -1.15 -14.42 14.58
N PRO A 84 -1.74 -15.01 13.52
CA PRO A 84 -1.11 -15.02 12.19
C PRO A 84 -0.96 -13.63 11.55
N LEU A 85 -1.77 -12.66 11.96
CA LEU A 85 -1.81 -11.32 11.37
C LEU A 85 -0.89 -10.32 12.08
N LYS A 86 -0.48 -10.61 13.32
CA LYS A 86 0.35 -9.70 14.14
C LYS A 86 1.70 -9.41 13.49
N PHE A 87 2.25 -10.38 12.77
CA PHE A 87 3.54 -10.26 12.08
C PHE A 87 3.53 -9.15 11.01
N TYR A 88 2.41 -8.97 10.30
CA TYR A 88 2.34 -7.98 9.22
C TYR A 88 2.30 -6.54 9.72
N VAL A 89 1.98 -6.29 10.99
CA VAL A 89 1.94 -4.93 11.56
C VAL A 89 3.31 -4.25 11.44
N ASP A 90 4.39 -4.99 11.71
CA ASP A 90 5.76 -4.45 11.71
C ASP A 90 6.34 -4.27 10.29
N MET A 91 5.67 -4.86 9.29
CA MET A 91 6.09 -4.84 7.90
C MET A 91 5.60 -3.59 7.15
N TRP A 92 4.60 -2.88 7.66
CA TRP A 92 4.18 -1.61 7.08
C TRP A 92 5.29 -0.56 7.23
N LYS A 93 5.64 0.10 6.12
CA LYS A 93 6.63 1.19 6.07
C LYS A 93 6.03 2.43 5.42
N PRO A 94 6.32 3.64 5.93
CA PRO A 94 5.97 4.87 5.22
C PRO A 94 6.63 4.93 3.85
N TYR A 95 5.87 5.31 2.82
CA TYR A 95 6.41 5.62 1.50
C TYR A 95 6.99 7.05 1.51
N LYS A 96 8.21 7.19 1.02
CA LYS A 96 8.99 8.43 1.01
C LYS A 96 9.35 8.84 -0.40
#